data_AF-A0A7J4S0P3-F1
#
_entry.id   AF-A0A7J4S0P3-F1
#
_cell.length_a   1.000
_cell.length_b   1.000
_cell.length_c   1.000
_cell.angle_alpha   90.00
_cell.angle_beta   90.00
_cell.angle_gamma   90.00
#
_symmetry.space_group_name_H-M   'P 1'
#
loop_
_entity.id
_entity.type
_entity.pdbx_description
1 polymer ?
#
loop_
_entity_poly.entity_id
_entity_poly.type
_entity_poly.pdbx_seq_one_letter_code
_entity_poly.pdbx_strand_id
1 'polypeptide(L)'
;TGAAWLTKNAKSALVFAGIKALGTSWYGFSDGQVCHEGGSGCSSSVSLRGWWATNFSRQLLFYDPNDLARVASGEWESWQPQPYASLSIENQMYYRGSSNTFQRLGGVTFDREHGILYVAEGFGDGEKPLVHAWRISA
;
A
#
# COMPACT_ATOMS: atom_id res chain seq x y z
N THR A 1 0.44 3.17 5.43
CA THR A 1 1.45 2.47 4.63
C THR A 1 2.71 2.32 5.45
N GLY A 2 3.53 1.32 5.15
CA GLY A 2 4.80 1.07 5.83
C GLY A 2 5.77 0.34 4.91
N ALA A 3 7.04 0.30 5.29
CA ALA A 3 8.07 -0.39 4.51
C ALA A 3 9.04 -1.16 5.40
N ALA A 4 9.58 -2.26 4.89
CA ALA A 4 10.63 -3.04 5.54
C ALA A 4 11.62 -3.60 4.53
N TRP A 5 12.88 -3.68 4.94
CA TRP A 5 13.94 -4.32 4.18
C TRP A 5 14.05 -5.79 4.59
N LEU A 6 13.61 -6.68 3.70
CA LEU A 6 13.65 -8.13 3.88
C LEU A 6 14.99 -8.69 3.40
N THR A 7 15.54 -9.64 4.16
CA THR A 7 16.76 -10.37 3.81
C THR A 7 16.58 -11.84 4.15
N LYS A 8 16.88 -12.75 3.21
CA LYS A 8 16.84 -14.19 3.43
C LYS A 8 17.89 -14.87 2.55
N ASN A 9 18.85 -15.56 3.16
CA ASN A 9 20.01 -16.10 2.45
C ASN A 9 20.69 -14.98 1.63
N ALA A 10 20.98 -15.22 0.35
CA ALA A 10 21.53 -14.22 -0.58
C ALA A 10 20.48 -13.29 -1.21
N LYS A 11 19.18 -13.43 -0.85
CA LYS A 11 18.09 -12.63 -1.42
C LYS A 11 17.76 -11.44 -0.52
N SER A 12 17.38 -10.33 -1.15
CA SER A 12 17.06 -9.08 -0.47
C SER A 12 15.99 -8.32 -1.25
N ALA A 13 15.05 -7.67 -0.55
CA ALA A 13 14.01 -6.84 -1.16
C ALA A 13 13.59 -5.72 -0.21
N LEU A 14 13.29 -4.55 -0.76
CA LEU A 14 12.55 -3.52 -0.02
C LEU A 14 11.06 -3.70 -0.32
N VAL A 15 10.27 -3.91 0.73
CA VAL A 15 8.84 -4.18 0.62
C VAL A 15 8.06 -3.00 1.18
N PHE A 16 7.12 -2.47 0.39
CA PHE A 16 6.13 -1.51 0.83
C PHE A 16 4.77 -2.18 0.96
N ALA A 17 4.11 -2.04 2.11
CA ALA A 17 2.72 -2.44 2.28
C ALA A 17 1.81 -1.21 2.16
N GLY A 18 0.81 -1.31 1.29
CA GLY A 18 -0.10 -0.21 1.07
C GLY A 18 -1.29 -0.56 0.20
N ILE A 19 -2.07 0.47 -0.09
CA ILE A 19 -3.27 0.37 -0.93
C ILE A 19 -2.92 0.94 -2.29
N LYS A 20 -3.19 0.16 -3.34
CA LYS A 20 -2.93 0.53 -4.73
C LYS A 20 -4.25 0.68 -5.47
N ALA A 21 -4.43 1.83 -6.15
CA ALA A 21 -5.50 1.95 -7.14
C ALA A 21 -5.26 1.01 -8.32
N LEU A 22 -6.36 0.42 -8.77
CA LEU A 22 -6.46 -0.36 -9.98
C LEU A 22 -7.56 0.24 -10.87
N GLY A 23 -7.37 0.16 -12.19
CA GLY A 23 -8.29 0.74 -13.16
C GLY A 23 -8.14 2.26 -13.31
N THR A 24 -9.23 2.94 -13.62
CA THR A 24 -9.25 4.39 -13.83
C THR A 24 -9.13 5.10 -12.49
N SER A 25 -8.28 6.13 -12.41
CA SER A 25 -8.16 6.99 -11.23
C SER A 25 -8.73 8.38 -11.51
N TRP A 26 -9.34 9.00 -10.50
CA TRP A 26 -9.88 10.36 -10.58
C TRP A 26 -9.69 11.11 -9.25
N TYR A 27 -9.90 12.44 -9.27
CA TYR A 27 -10.00 13.23 -8.06
C TYR A 27 -11.49 13.44 -7.73
N GLY A 28 -11.89 13.14 -6.49
CA GLY A 28 -13.30 13.05 -6.11
C GLY A 28 -13.58 13.39 -4.65
N PHE A 29 -14.87 13.45 -4.30
CA PHE A 29 -15.36 13.65 -2.94
C PHE A 29 -15.14 12.42 -2.07
N SER A 30 -15.23 12.54 -0.75
CA SER A 30 -14.97 11.41 0.17
C SER A 30 -15.93 10.22 0.06
N ASP A 31 -17.00 10.34 -0.70
CA ASP A 31 -17.91 9.25 -1.04
C ASP A 31 -17.56 8.53 -2.36
N GLY A 32 -16.57 9.03 -3.12
CA GLY A 32 -16.14 8.46 -4.40
C GLY A 32 -16.71 9.15 -5.63
N GLN A 33 -17.62 10.11 -5.48
CA GLN A 33 -18.18 10.84 -6.61
C GLN A 33 -17.12 11.68 -7.32
N VAL A 34 -17.15 11.64 -8.65
CA VAL A 34 -16.26 12.46 -9.50
C VAL A 34 -16.61 13.92 -9.32
N CYS A 35 -15.61 14.77 -9.05
CA CYS A 35 -15.79 16.22 -9.17
C CYS A 35 -15.17 16.68 -10.49
N HIS A 36 -16.00 16.96 -11.48
CA HIS A 36 -15.56 17.55 -12.74
C HIS A 36 -15.33 19.06 -12.56
N GLU A 37 -14.17 19.56 -12.98
CA GLU A 37 -13.93 21.01 -13.03
C GLU A 37 -14.98 21.67 -13.95
N GLY A 38 -15.72 22.66 -13.44
CA GLY A 38 -16.75 23.38 -14.19
C GLY A 38 -18.11 22.68 -14.32
N GLY A 39 -18.29 21.47 -13.77
CA GLY A 39 -19.57 20.77 -13.78
C GLY A 39 -20.50 21.20 -12.64
N SER A 40 -21.79 21.38 -12.93
CA SER A 40 -22.84 21.51 -11.90
C SER A 40 -22.95 20.21 -11.13
N GLY A 41 -22.42 20.18 -9.90
CA GLY A 41 -22.39 18.98 -9.05
C GLY A 41 -21.31 19.01 -7.98
N CYS A 42 -20.28 19.87 -8.13
CA CYS A 42 -19.27 20.06 -7.09
C CYS A 42 -19.72 21.00 -5.94
N SER A 43 -21.00 20.98 -5.55
CA SER A 43 -21.49 21.77 -4.42
C SER A 43 -21.14 21.11 -3.08
N SER A 44 -20.53 21.90 -2.20
CA SER A 44 -19.65 21.50 -1.10
C SER A 44 -20.32 21.01 0.20
N SER A 45 -21.32 20.12 0.16
CA SER A 45 -21.79 19.50 1.42
C SER A 45 -20.82 18.44 1.96
N VAL A 46 -19.92 17.92 1.12
CA VAL A 46 -18.88 16.94 1.47
C VAL A 46 -17.51 17.63 1.37
N SER A 47 -16.91 17.95 2.51
CA SER A 47 -15.69 18.79 2.57
C SER A 47 -14.39 18.08 2.23
N LEU A 48 -14.35 16.75 2.35
CA LEU A 48 -13.15 15.95 2.11
C LEU A 48 -13.05 15.53 0.64
N ARG A 49 -11.87 15.71 0.06
CA ARG A 49 -11.54 15.33 -1.32
C ARG A 49 -10.23 14.55 -1.38
N GLY A 50 -10.09 13.69 -2.36
CA GLY A 50 -8.91 12.85 -2.52
C GLY A 50 -8.86 12.13 -3.85
N TRP A 51 -7.79 11.37 -4.05
CA TRP A 51 -7.65 10.45 -5.16
C TRP A 51 -8.57 9.24 -4.98
N TRP A 52 -9.19 8.82 -6.07
CA TRP A 52 -10.08 7.69 -6.17
C TRP A 52 -9.69 6.78 -7.32
N ALA A 53 -10.19 5.55 -7.30
CA ALA A 53 -10.05 4.63 -8.41
C ALA A 53 -11.20 3.63 -8.50
N THR A 54 -11.31 2.97 -9.66
CA THR A 54 -12.31 1.92 -9.91
C THR A 54 -12.23 0.82 -8.87
N ASN A 55 -11.01 0.47 -8.44
CA ASN A 55 -10.81 -0.49 -7.37
C ASN A 55 -9.54 -0.15 -6.58
N PHE A 56 -9.47 -0.65 -5.35
CA PHE A 56 -8.32 -0.56 -4.47
C PHE A 56 -7.89 -1.96 -4.04
N SER A 57 -6.59 -2.22 -4.04
CA SER A 57 -6.02 -3.47 -3.59
C SER A 57 -4.93 -3.25 -2.55
N ARG A 58 -5.02 -3.97 -1.45
CA ARG A 58 -4.01 -4.12 -0.41
C ARG A 58 -2.89 -4.98 -0.97
N GLN A 59 -1.73 -4.36 -1.17
CA GLN A 59 -0.59 -4.98 -1.83
C GLN A 59 0.70 -4.83 -1.02
N LEU A 60 1.56 -5.83 -1.19
CA LEU A 60 2.99 -5.73 -0.95
C LEU A 60 3.67 -5.44 -2.28
N LEU A 61 4.42 -4.33 -2.36
CA LEU A 61 5.21 -3.94 -3.52
C LEU A 61 6.68 -4.22 -3.23
N PHE A 62 7.36 -4.91 -4.14
CA PHE A 62 8.74 -5.35 -3.97
C PHE A 62 9.66 -4.57 -4.89
N TYR A 63 10.67 -3.93 -4.31
CA TYR A 63 11.71 -3.19 -5.02
C TYR A 63 13.07 -3.86 -4.83
N ASP A 64 13.92 -3.76 -5.85
CA ASP A 64 15.32 -4.16 -5.75
C ASP A 64 16.09 -3.08 -4.97
N PRO A 65 16.73 -3.41 -3.84
CA PRO A 65 17.54 -2.45 -3.10
C PRO A 65 18.68 -1.82 -3.92
N ASN A 66 19.17 -2.50 -4.97
CA ASN A 66 20.18 -1.94 -5.87
C ASN A 66 19.64 -0.75 -6.67
N ASP A 67 18.38 -0.80 -7.10
CA ASP A 67 17.76 0.33 -7.82
C ASP A 67 17.63 1.56 -6.90
N LEU A 68 17.35 1.34 -5.61
CA LEU A 68 17.36 2.43 -4.63
C LEU A 68 18.77 2.93 -4.32
N ALA A 69 19.77 2.05 -4.31
CA ALA A 69 21.16 2.44 -4.15
C ALA A 69 21.62 3.34 -5.32
N ARG A 70 21.15 3.06 -6.55
CA ARG A 70 21.39 3.92 -7.72
C ARG A 70 20.76 5.30 -7.59
N VAL A 71 19.59 5.40 -6.96
CA VAL A 71 19.01 6.71 -6.63
C VAL A 71 19.86 7.43 -5.59
N ALA A 72 20.27 6.73 -4.53
CA ALA A 72 21.08 7.31 -3.47
C ALA A 72 22.48 7.77 -3.96
N SER A 73 23.03 7.12 -4.99
CA SER A 73 24.29 7.53 -5.63
C SER A 73 24.13 8.62 -6.69
N GLY A 74 22.89 9.03 -7.01
CA GLY A 74 22.60 10.00 -8.07
C GLY A 74 22.74 9.44 -9.49
N GLU A 75 22.88 8.12 -9.65
CA GLU A 75 22.85 7.47 -10.96
C GLU A 75 21.44 7.50 -11.55
N TRP A 76 20.42 7.32 -10.70
CA TRP A 76 19.01 7.29 -11.07
C TRP A 76 18.21 8.41 -10.38
N GLU A 77 17.18 8.87 -11.08
CA GLU A 77 16.16 9.77 -10.54
C GLU A 77 15.20 9.04 -9.60
N SER A 78 14.61 9.79 -8.66
CA SER A 78 13.79 9.22 -7.58
C SER A 78 12.53 8.47 -8.04
N TRP A 79 12.07 8.68 -9.27
CA TRP A 79 10.91 8.01 -9.87
C TRP A 79 11.29 6.82 -10.75
N GLN A 80 12.58 6.61 -11.05
CA GLN A 80 13.01 5.52 -11.92
C GLN A 80 12.83 4.13 -11.30
N PRO A 81 13.12 3.89 -10.01
CA PRO A 81 12.82 2.60 -9.40
C PRO A 81 11.33 2.30 -9.52
N GLN A 82 11.01 1.13 -10.07
CA GLN A 82 9.66 0.58 -10.12
C GLN A 82 9.65 -0.74 -9.36
N PRO A 83 8.50 -1.13 -8.76
CA PRO A 83 8.43 -2.42 -8.11
C PRO A 83 8.57 -3.53 -9.16
N TYR A 84 9.49 -4.47 -8.93
CA TYR A 84 9.68 -5.62 -9.83
C TYR A 84 8.58 -6.67 -9.65
N ALA A 85 7.88 -6.65 -8.52
CA ALA A 85 6.75 -7.52 -8.24
C ALA A 85 5.72 -6.84 -7.34
N SER A 86 4.47 -7.30 -7.43
CA SER A 86 3.40 -6.94 -6.50
C SER A 86 2.67 -8.20 -6.05
N LEU A 87 2.27 -8.24 -4.78
CA LEU A 87 1.47 -9.33 -4.20
C LEU A 87 0.21 -8.74 -3.57
N SER A 88 -0.95 -9.12 -4.08
CA SER A 88 -2.22 -8.84 -3.41
C SER A 88 -2.33 -9.70 -2.15
N ILE A 89 -2.63 -9.05 -1.03
CA ILE A 89 -2.89 -9.72 0.26
C ILE A 89 -4.36 -9.60 0.67
N GLU A 90 -5.24 -9.20 -0.25
CA GLU A 90 -6.68 -9.00 -0.01
C GLU A 90 -7.32 -10.20 0.71
N ASN A 91 -7.02 -11.43 0.28
CA ASN A 91 -7.65 -12.63 0.81
C ASN A 91 -7.18 -12.98 2.23
N GLN A 92 -6.04 -12.47 2.67
CA GLN A 92 -5.46 -12.73 3.99
C GLN A 92 -6.01 -11.77 5.06
N MET A 93 -6.68 -10.71 4.65
CA MET A 93 -7.14 -9.66 5.56
C MET A 93 -8.45 -10.01 6.24
N TYR A 94 -8.59 -9.62 7.50
CA TYR A 94 -9.77 -9.92 8.32
C TYR A 94 -10.90 -8.92 8.07
N TYR A 95 -10.57 -7.64 7.93
CA TYR A 95 -11.58 -6.62 7.69
C TYR A 95 -12.03 -6.67 6.22
N ARG A 96 -13.32 -7.00 6.05
CA ARG A 96 -14.03 -7.15 4.76
C ARG A 96 -15.04 -6.02 4.48
N GLY A 97 -15.01 -4.93 5.25
CA GLY A 97 -15.95 -3.80 5.09
C GLY A 97 -15.86 -3.12 3.71
N SER A 98 -16.72 -2.13 3.47
CA SER A 98 -16.93 -1.52 2.14
C SER A 98 -15.68 -0.90 1.51
N SER A 99 -15.70 -0.76 0.19
CA SER A 99 -14.59 -0.40 -0.71
C SER A 99 -13.97 1.00 -0.53
N ASN A 100 -14.51 1.85 0.35
CA ASN A 100 -14.05 3.24 0.56
C ASN A 100 -13.00 3.36 1.68
N THR A 101 -11.95 2.57 1.64
CA THR A 101 -11.02 2.50 2.78
C THR A 101 -9.63 2.96 2.46
N PHE A 102 -9.44 4.26 2.55
CA PHE A 102 -8.15 4.92 2.47
C PHE A 102 -7.16 4.54 3.59
N GLN A 103 -7.56 3.73 4.57
CA GLN A 103 -6.67 3.29 5.64
C GLN A 103 -6.99 1.86 6.08
N ARG A 104 -6.17 0.89 5.65
CA ARG A 104 -6.20 -0.49 6.17
C ARG A 104 -4.84 -1.12 6.40
N LEU A 105 -3.80 -0.77 5.62
CA LEU A 105 -2.45 -1.28 5.86
C LEU A 105 -1.55 -0.22 6.51
N GLY A 106 -1.04 -0.59 7.69
CA GLY A 106 -0.21 0.24 8.55
C GLY A 106 1.28 -0.10 8.44
N GLY A 107 1.95 -0.08 9.60
CA GLY A 107 3.37 -0.36 9.71
C GLY A 107 3.76 -1.76 9.24
N VAL A 108 5.00 -1.88 8.79
CA VAL A 108 5.62 -3.12 8.32
C VAL A 108 6.96 -3.25 9.03
N THR A 109 7.30 -4.43 9.52
CA THR A 109 8.64 -4.72 10.04
C THR A 109 9.03 -6.16 9.76
N PHE A 110 10.34 -6.41 9.70
CA PHE A 110 10.88 -7.73 9.40
C PHE A 110 11.85 -8.18 10.49
N ASP A 111 11.53 -9.32 11.10
CA ASP A 111 12.41 -10.04 12.00
C ASP A 111 13.33 -10.95 11.18
N ARG A 112 14.61 -10.55 11.10
CA ARG A 112 15.63 -11.27 10.32
C ARG A 112 16.05 -12.59 10.97
N GLU A 113 16.05 -12.65 12.30
CA GLU A 113 16.48 -13.83 13.05
C GLU A 113 15.50 -14.99 12.85
N HIS A 114 14.20 -14.69 12.96
CA HIS A 114 13.15 -15.70 12.82
C HIS A 114 12.57 -15.78 11.40
N GLY A 115 12.89 -14.81 10.53
CA GLY A 115 12.40 -14.73 9.16
C GLY A 115 10.90 -14.44 9.09
N ILE A 116 10.40 -13.53 9.92
CA ILE A 116 8.97 -13.19 10.02
C ILE A 116 8.73 -11.76 9.57
N LEU A 117 7.82 -11.60 8.61
CA LEU A 117 7.28 -10.30 8.19
C LEU A 117 6.02 -10.00 8.99
N TYR A 118 5.99 -8.85 9.65
CA TYR A 118 4.82 -8.33 10.36
C TYR A 118 4.20 -7.17 9.59
N VAL A 119 2.89 -7.21 9.39
CA VAL A 119 2.12 -6.14 8.75
C VAL A 119 0.88 -5.81 9.58
N ALA A 120 0.71 -4.53 9.91
CA ALA A 120 -0.47 -4.08 10.64
C ALA A 120 -1.66 -3.89 9.69
N GLU A 121 -2.79 -4.50 10.04
CA GLU A 121 -4.11 -4.25 9.47
C GLU A 121 -4.93 -3.39 10.46
N GLY A 122 -5.32 -2.19 10.06
CA GLY A 122 -6.23 -1.34 10.84
C GLY A 122 -7.66 -1.90 10.83
N PHE A 123 -8.37 -1.72 11.96
CA PHE A 123 -9.77 -2.13 12.13
C PHE A 123 -10.04 -3.64 11.94
N GLY A 124 -9.03 -4.47 12.16
CA GLY A 124 -9.17 -5.92 12.05
C GLY A 124 -10.02 -6.53 13.18
N ASP A 125 -10.04 -5.90 14.35
CA ASP A 125 -10.86 -6.27 15.51
C ASP A 125 -11.54 -5.02 16.10
N GLY A 126 -12.64 -4.59 15.48
CA GLY A 126 -13.31 -3.32 15.82
C GLY A 126 -12.39 -2.13 15.52
N GLU A 127 -12.06 -1.33 16.52
CA GLU A 127 -11.10 -0.22 16.38
C GLU A 127 -9.63 -0.65 16.54
N LYS A 128 -9.39 -1.90 16.95
CA LYS A 128 -8.04 -2.39 17.21
C LYS A 128 -7.38 -2.90 15.93
N PRO A 129 -6.07 -2.65 15.74
CA PRO A 129 -5.34 -3.25 14.65
C PRO A 129 -5.08 -4.74 14.91
N LEU A 130 -5.06 -5.52 13.85
CA LEU A 130 -4.50 -6.87 13.85
C LEU A 130 -3.09 -6.84 13.25
N VAL A 131 -2.22 -7.74 13.70
CA VAL A 131 -0.88 -7.92 13.13
C VAL A 131 -0.85 -9.25 12.40
N HIS A 132 -0.61 -9.19 11.10
CA HIS A 132 -0.34 -10.36 10.28
C HIS A 132 1.12 -10.72 10.42
N ALA A 133 1.41 -11.99 10.72
CA ALA A 133 2.77 -12.52 10.84
C ALA A 133 2.98 -13.63 9.82
N TRP A 134 3.84 -13.40 8.84
CA TRP A 134 4.17 -14.38 7.79
C TRP A 134 5.62 -14.81 7.88
N ARG A 135 5.85 -16.11 7.99
CA ARG A 135 7.19 -16.69 7.85
C ARG A 135 7.59 -16.70 6.38
N ILE A 136 8.74 -16.11 6.08
CA ILE A 136 9.28 -16.06 4.72
C ILE A 136 10.18 -17.27 4.49
N SER A 137 9.84 -18.06 3.47
CA SER A 137 10.65 -19.19 2.97
C SER A 137 11.57 -18.75 1.82
N ALA A 138 12.63 -19.51 1.59
CA ALA A 138 13.62 -19.27 0.54
C ALA A 138 13.19 -19.86 -0.81
#